data_AF-A0A1B1AD62-F1
#
_entry.id   AF-A0A1B1AD62-F1
#
_cell.length_a   1.000
_cell.length_b   1.000
_cell.length_c   1.000
_cell.angle_alpha   90.00
_cell.angle_beta   90.00
_cell.angle_gamma   90.00
#
_symmetry.space_group_name_H-M   'P 1'
#
loop_
_entity.id
_entity.type
_entity.pdbx_description
1 polymer ?
#
loop_
_entity_poly.entity_id
_entity_poly.type
_entity_poly.pdbx_seq_one_letter_code
_entity_poly.pdbx_strand_id
1 'polypeptide(L)'
;MTLEDLERLNGRPFEILGFGWDYGGQIWDMRGGAINRDTAGGCRLFVFFRTAVEHSDPLIGDRAIMSNDPDVRAIRPSVHLITYRYP
;
A
#
# COMPACT_ATOMS: atom_id res chain seq x y z
N MET A 1 8.13 4.52 -8.03
CA MET A 1 6.70 4.42 -8.35
C MET A 1 5.92 5.09 -7.22
N THR A 2 5.08 6.07 -7.54
CA THR A 2 4.28 6.81 -6.55
C THR A 2 3.03 6.02 -6.15
N LEU A 3 2.34 6.46 -5.10
CA LEU A 3 1.01 5.95 -4.75
C LEU A 3 0.01 6.13 -5.90
N GLU A 4 -0.02 7.32 -6.49
CA GLU A 4 -0.93 7.71 -7.58
C GLU A 4 -0.68 6.89 -8.86
N ASP A 5 0.58 6.59 -9.17
CA ASP A 5 0.93 5.66 -10.25
C ASP A 5 0.29 4.30 -10.05
N LEU A 6 0.32 3.78 -8.81
CA LEU A 6 -0.24 2.49 -8.51
C LEU A 6 -1.77 2.52 -8.48
N GLU A 7 -2.40 3.61 -8.02
CA GLU A 7 -3.85 3.82 -8.12
C GLU A 7 -4.30 3.78 -9.59
N ARG A 8 -3.55 4.44 -10.47
CA ARG A 8 -3.80 4.46 -11.92
C ARG A 8 -3.65 3.06 -12.53
N LEU A 9 -2.62 2.30 -12.14
CA LEU A 9 -2.44 0.91 -12.59
C LEU A 9 -3.55 -0.01 -12.07
N ASN A 10 -3.99 0.20 -10.82
CA ASN A 10 -5.10 -0.53 -10.22
C ASN A 10 -6.47 -0.09 -10.77
N GLY A 11 -6.55 1.09 -11.39
CA GLY A 11 -7.77 1.70 -11.89
C GLY A 11 -8.69 2.26 -10.80
N ARG A 12 -8.27 2.24 -9.53
CA ARG A 12 -8.99 2.78 -8.37
C ARG A 12 -8.11 2.87 -7.11
N PRO A 13 -8.52 3.68 -6.12
CA PRO A 13 -7.93 3.64 -4.78
C PRO A 13 -8.05 2.26 -4.12
N PHE A 14 -7.10 1.97 -3.26
CA PHE A 14 -6.97 0.71 -2.51
C PHE A 14 -6.72 1.00 -1.02
N GLU A 15 -6.70 -0.03 -0.18
CA GLU A 15 -6.37 0.11 1.24
C GLU A 15 -4.91 -0.25 1.49
N ILE A 16 -4.26 0.55 2.32
CA ILE A 16 -2.94 0.27 2.89
C ILE A 16 -3.05 0.14 4.41
N LEU A 17 -2.13 -0.60 5.01
CA LEU A 17 -1.92 -0.58 6.45
C LEU A 17 -1.21 0.72 6.85
N GLY A 18 -1.58 1.28 8.01
CA GLY A 18 -0.89 2.42 8.60
C GLY A 18 0.62 2.18 8.76
N PHE A 19 1.41 3.23 8.95
CA PHE A 19 2.88 3.18 8.98
C PHE A 19 3.44 2.99 10.42
N GLY A 20 4.76 2.90 10.55
CA GLY A 20 5.44 2.88 11.86
C GLY A 20 5.51 1.53 12.58
N TRP A 21 5.27 0.44 11.85
CA TRP A 21 5.36 -0.95 12.34
C TRP A 21 5.83 -1.87 11.21
N ASP A 22 6.03 -3.16 11.49
CA ASP A 22 6.67 -4.13 10.60
C ASP A 22 5.89 -4.39 9.30
N TYR A 23 4.55 -4.38 9.34
CA TYR A 23 3.71 -4.42 8.15
C TYR A 23 3.29 -3.03 7.63
N GLY A 24 3.93 -1.98 8.14
CA GLY A 24 3.51 -0.63 7.87
C GLY A 24 3.60 -0.24 6.40
N GLY A 25 2.56 0.43 5.89
CA GLY A 25 2.48 0.84 4.49
C GLY A 25 2.24 -0.31 3.51
N GLN A 26 1.96 -1.53 3.96
CA GLN A 26 1.61 -2.63 3.07
C GLN A 26 0.24 -2.41 2.43
N ILE A 27 0.05 -2.78 1.16
CA ILE A 27 -1.29 -2.93 0.60
C ILE A 27 -2.05 -4.01 1.37
N TRP A 28 -3.24 -3.65 1.85
CA TRP A 28 -4.17 -4.50 2.57
C TRP A 28 -5.23 -5.10 1.63
N ASP A 29 -5.89 -4.26 0.83
CA ASP A 29 -6.96 -4.66 -0.09
C ASP A 29 -6.91 -3.82 -1.36
N MET A 30 -6.93 -4.44 -2.54
CA MET A 30 -6.96 -3.75 -3.84
C MET A 30 -8.35 -3.21 -4.22
N ARG A 31 -9.37 -3.45 -3.39
CA ARG A 31 -10.75 -2.94 -3.53
C ARG A 31 -11.39 -3.30 -4.87
N GLY A 32 -11.09 -4.50 -5.36
CA GLY A 32 -11.57 -5.02 -6.65
C GLY A 32 -11.00 -4.26 -7.85
N GLY A 33 -9.81 -3.68 -7.74
CA GLY A 33 -9.10 -3.09 -8.85
C GLY A 33 -8.41 -4.11 -9.76
N ALA A 34 -7.69 -3.63 -10.77
CA ALA A 34 -7.07 -4.44 -11.81
C ALA A 34 -5.89 -5.29 -11.33
N ILE A 35 -5.26 -4.93 -10.20
CA ILE A 35 -4.10 -5.67 -9.69
C ILE A 35 -4.58 -6.82 -8.81
N ASN A 36 -4.36 -8.05 -9.26
CA ASN A 36 -4.60 -9.24 -8.44
C ASN A 36 -3.36 -9.57 -7.60
N ARG A 37 -3.53 -9.67 -6.28
CA ARG A 37 -2.45 -10.04 -5.34
C ARG A 37 -2.24 -11.53 -5.24
N ASP A 38 -3.24 -12.34 -5.57
CA ASP A 38 -3.14 -13.79 -5.62
C ASP A 38 -2.87 -14.21 -7.07
N THR A 39 -1.58 -14.42 -7.36
CA THR A 39 -1.08 -14.68 -8.71
C THR A 39 -1.13 -16.17 -9.05
N ALA A 40 -0.92 -16.50 -10.34
CA ALA A 40 -0.94 -17.87 -10.81
C ALA A 40 0.05 -18.76 -10.02
N GLY A 41 -0.32 -20.01 -9.78
CA GLY A 41 0.50 -20.96 -9.02
C GLY A 41 0.52 -20.70 -7.52
N GLY A 42 -0.46 -19.98 -6.96
CA GLY A 42 -0.63 -19.80 -5.50
C GLY A 42 0.34 -18.80 -4.86
N CYS A 43 1.13 -18.09 -5.67
CA CYS A 43 2.03 -17.04 -5.20
C CYS A 43 1.24 -15.80 -4.80
N ARG A 44 1.68 -15.11 -3.73
CA ARG A 44 1.05 -13.88 -3.26
C ARG A 44 1.99 -12.68 -3.37
N LEU A 45 1.50 -11.62 -3.99
CA LEU A 45 2.17 -10.32 -4.13
C LEU A 45 1.93 -9.45 -2.89
N PHE A 46 3.02 -8.91 -2.36
CA PHE A 46 3.02 -7.88 -1.33
C PHE A 46 3.75 -6.65 -1.84
N VAL A 47 3.16 -5.49 -1.59
CA VAL A 47 3.70 -4.19 -1.97
C VAL A 47 3.67 -3.32 -0.73
N PHE A 48 4.79 -2.69 -0.43
CA PHE A 48 4.95 -1.81 0.74
C PHE A 48 5.34 -0.42 0.29
N PHE A 49 4.72 0.55 0.93
CA PHE A 49 5.01 1.96 0.79
C PHE A 49 5.88 2.44 1.93
N ARG A 50 6.79 3.37 1.62
CA ARG A 50 7.47 4.20 2.61
C ARG A 50 7.21 5.67 2.33
N THR A 51 7.35 6.49 3.35
CA THR A 51 7.33 7.95 3.21
C THR A 51 8.74 8.49 3.43
N ALA A 52 9.00 9.71 2.93
CA ALA A 52 10.27 10.39 3.13
C ALA A 52 10.32 11.27 4.39
N VAL A 53 9.17 11.46 5.06
CA VAL A 53 8.98 12.37 6.19
C VAL A 53 8.58 11.56 7.42
N GLU A 54 9.27 11.76 8.55
CA GLU A 54 8.90 11.13 9.83
C GLU A 54 7.47 11.48 10.23
N HIS A 55 6.79 10.52 10.86
CA HIS A 55 5.34 10.55 11.06
C HIS A 55 5.02 10.98 12.49
N SER A 56 4.18 12.00 12.68
CA SER A 56 3.58 12.35 13.97
C SER A 56 2.08 12.57 13.76
N ASP A 57 1.32 11.53 13.41
CA ASP A 57 -0.04 11.73 12.89
C ASP A 57 -0.86 10.43 12.81
N PRO A 58 -2.19 10.46 12.57
CA PRO A 58 -3.14 9.35 12.72
C PRO A 58 -2.90 8.14 11.79
N LEU A 59 -1.89 8.22 10.92
CA LEU A 59 -1.54 7.19 9.96
C LEU A 59 -0.67 6.08 10.55
N ILE A 60 -0.35 6.13 11.85
CA ILE A 60 0.49 5.12 12.53
C ILE A 60 -0.36 3.94 13.04
N GLY A 61 0.21 2.74 12.90
CA GLY A 61 -0.27 1.50 13.53
C GLY A 61 -1.11 0.59 12.63
N ASP A 62 -1.65 -0.47 13.24
CA ASP A 62 -2.40 -1.52 12.56
C ASP A 62 -3.84 -1.09 12.29
N ARG A 63 -4.03 -0.40 11.17
CA ARG A 63 -5.34 -0.01 10.65
C ARG A 63 -5.31 0.06 9.13
N ALA A 64 -6.43 -0.25 8.49
CA ALA A 64 -6.62 -0.01 7.07
C ALA A 64 -6.93 1.48 6.83
N ILE A 65 -6.25 2.09 5.85
CA ILE A 65 -6.40 3.48 5.43
C ILE A 65 -6.51 3.50 3.91
N MET A 66 -7.40 4.32 3.37
CA MET A 66 -7.56 4.45 1.93
C MET A 66 -6.35 5.18 1.32
N SER A 67 -5.89 4.72 0.15
CA SER A 67 -4.76 5.32 -0.57
C SER A 67 -5.06 6.75 -1.05
N ASN A 68 -6.33 7.10 -1.25
CA ASN A 68 -6.74 8.44 -1.63
C ASN A 68 -7.09 9.34 -0.44
N ASP A 69 -6.83 8.89 0.79
CA ASP A 69 -6.97 9.72 1.98
C ASP A 69 -6.05 10.96 1.87
N PRO A 70 -6.56 12.18 2.17
CA PRO A 70 -5.77 13.41 2.07
C PRO A 70 -4.46 13.37 2.87
N ASP A 71 -4.48 12.76 4.06
CA ASP A 71 -3.31 12.69 4.93
C ASP A 71 -2.28 11.71 4.36
N VAL A 72 -2.74 10.60 3.76
CA VAL A 72 -1.87 9.67 3.03
C VAL A 72 -1.25 10.34 1.80
N ARG A 73 -1.98 11.19 1.08
CA ARG A 73 -1.43 11.92 -0.07
C ARG A 73 -0.42 12.98 0.36
N ALA A 74 -0.66 13.66 1.48
CA ALA A 74 0.22 14.71 1.99
C ALA A 74 1.64 14.20 2.27
N ILE A 75 1.78 12.97 2.78
CA ILE A 75 3.09 12.35 3.08
C ILE A 75 3.78 11.75 1.84
N ARG A 76 3.12 11.80 0.67
CA ARG A 76 3.64 11.36 -0.64
C ARG A 76 4.39 10.02 -0.59
N PRO A 77 3.72 8.93 -0.20
CA PRO A 77 4.37 7.64 -0.08
C PRO A 77 4.77 7.11 -1.46
N SER A 78 5.86 6.35 -1.46
CA SER A 78 6.38 5.69 -2.65
C SER A 78 6.60 4.21 -2.39
N VAL A 79 6.43 3.39 -3.41
CA VAL A 79 6.70 1.96 -3.30
C VAL A 79 8.17 1.76 -2.97
N HIS A 80 8.43 1.06 -1.88
CA HIS A 80 9.76 0.75 -1.39
C HIS A 80 10.14 -0.70 -1.61
N LEU A 81 9.19 -1.61 -1.39
CA LEU A 81 9.44 -3.04 -1.42
C LEU A 81 8.28 -3.74 -2.14
N ILE A 82 8.65 -4.66 -3.04
CA ILE A 82 7.73 -5.57 -3.69
C ILE A 82 8.26 -6.98 -3.41
N THR A 83 7.45 -7.84 -2.80
CA THR A 83 7.84 -9.22 -2.51
C THR A 83 6.79 -10.20 -3.01
N TYR A 84 7.23 -11.43 -3.21
CA TYR A 84 6.37 -12.56 -3.52
C TYR A 84 6.55 -13.61 -2.44
N ARG A 85 5.43 -14.17 -1.99
CA ARG A 85 5.41 -15.39 -1.19
C ARG A 85 5.03 -16.54 -2.10
N TYR A 86 5.90 -17.53 -2.20
CA TYR A 86 5.60 -18.79 -2.89
C TYR A 86 4.70 -19.68 -2.00
N PRO A 87 3.96 -20.64 -2.59
CA PRO A 87 3.19 -21.63 -1.85
C PRO A 87 4.02 -22.42 -0.84
#